data_AF-A0A930FKK9-F1
#
_entry.id   AF-A0A930FKK9-F1
#
_cell.length_a   1.000
_cell.length_b   1.000
_cell.length_c   1.000
_cell.angle_alpha   90.00
_cell.angle_beta   90.00
_cell.angle_gamma   90.00
#
_symmetry.space_group_name_H-M   'P 1'
#
loop_
_entity.id
_entity.type
_entity.pdbx_description
1 polymer ?
#
loop_
_entity_poly.entity_id
_entity_poly.type
_entity_poly.pdbx_seq_one_letter_code
_entity_poly.pdbx_strand_id
1 'polypeptide(L)'
;MQTIIVVSVVAILLVALIIFLGWPHKIDATRKKIYSPLISKRVRICVISDLHSQSFGKDNVRIIRMVNKHKPDLIVFPGDIFTPRGDNESMLALMHALNAYPRVYISGNHDEMLKEKLNDYVIAMRSDGVQVL
;
A
#
# COMPACT_ATOMS: atom_id res chain seq x y z
N MET A 1 -24.03 40.56 18.32
CA MET A 1 -24.36 39.86 17.06
C MET A 1 -23.10 39.43 16.31
N GLN A 2 -22.16 40.33 16.00
CA GLN A 2 -20.91 39.99 15.30
C GLN A 2 -20.04 38.96 16.04
N THR A 3 -19.84 39.09 17.36
CA THR A 3 -19.03 38.14 18.15
C THR A 3 -19.57 36.71 18.11
N ILE A 4 -20.91 36.55 18.13
CA ILE A 4 -21.56 35.24 18.07
C ILE A 4 -21.32 34.60 16.69
N ILE A 5 -21.40 35.39 15.61
CA ILE A 5 -21.12 34.90 14.25
C ILE A 5 -19.66 34.44 14.14
N VAL A 6 -18.70 35.23 14.67
CA VAL A 6 -17.27 34.88 14.63
C VAL A 6 -16.99 33.59 15.40
N VAL A 7 -17.53 33.43 16.61
CA VAL A 7 -17.35 32.21 17.42
C VAL A 7 -17.92 30.98 16.69
N SER A 8 -19.11 31.10 16.09
CA SER A 8 -19.72 30.02 15.32
C SER A 8 -18.88 29.60 14.11
N VAL A 9 -18.32 30.57 13.37
CA VAL A 9 -17.46 30.27 12.22
C VAL A 9 -16.18 29.55 12.65
N VAL A 10 -15.53 30.01 13.73
CA VAL A 10 -14.32 29.37 14.27
C VAL A 10 -14.62 27.93 14.72
N ALA A 11 -15.74 27.70 15.40
CA ALA A 11 -16.16 26.37 15.82
C ALA A 11 -16.38 25.42 14.62
N ILE A 12 -17.02 25.90 13.55
CA ILE A 12 -17.24 25.12 12.32
C ILE A 12 -15.90 24.77 11.66
N LEU A 13 -14.96 25.73 11.57
CA LEU A 13 -13.64 25.49 11.00
C LEU A 13 -12.82 24.49 11.81
N LEU A 14 -12.90 24.54 13.14
CA LEU A 14 -12.24 23.57 14.02
C LEU A 14 -12.83 22.16 13.83
N VAL A 15 -14.15 22.03 13.75
CA VAL A 15 -14.79 20.74 13.47
C VAL A 15 -14.41 20.22 12.08
N ALA A 16 -14.40 21.08 11.06
CA ALA A 16 -13.97 20.71 9.72
C ALA A 16 -12.50 20.27 9.68
N LEU A 17 -11.62 20.95 10.42
CA LEU A 17 -10.22 20.57 10.56
C LEU A 17 -10.07 19.21 11.26
N ILE A 18 -10.82 18.95 12.34
CA ILE A 18 -10.80 17.66 13.03
C ILE A 18 -11.28 16.54 12.10
N ILE A 19 -12.34 16.78 11.32
CA ILE A 19 -12.85 15.83 10.32
C ILE A 19 -11.82 15.61 9.21
N PHE A 20 -11.16 16.66 8.73
CA PHE A 20 -10.13 16.58 7.70
C PHE A 20 -8.89 15.82 8.18
N LEU A 21 -8.40 16.12 9.39
CA LEU A 21 -7.29 15.41 10.03
C LEU A 21 -7.65 13.97 10.38
N GLY A 22 -8.91 13.72 10.72
CA GLY A 22 -9.46 12.40 10.96
C GLY A 22 -9.91 11.67 9.69
N TRP A 23 -9.83 12.30 8.52
CA TRP A 23 -10.31 11.72 7.28
C TRP A 23 -9.45 10.52 6.95
N PRO A 24 -9.99 9.30 7.04
CA PRO A 24 -9.17 8.13 6.93
C PRO A 24 -8.68 8.02 5.50
N HIS A 25 -7.35 8.01 5.32
CA HIS A 25 -6.74 7.29 4.20
C HIS A 25 -7.08 5.82 4.41
N LYS A 26 -8.28 5.43 3.95
CA LYS A 26 -8.81 4.08 4.12
C LYS A 26 -8.05 3.18 3.18
N ILE A 27 -7.46 2.14 3.78
CA ILE A 27 -7.06 0.96 3.06
C ILE A 27 -8.04 -0.13 3.49
N ASP A 28 -8.63 -0.81 2.52
CA ASP A 28 -9.60 -1.87 2.74
C ASP A 28 -9.21 -3.11 1.94
N ALA A 29 -9.59 -4.28 2.43
CA ALA A 29 -9.31 -5.56 1.79
C ALA A 29 -10.58 -6.12 1.16
N THR A 30 -10.64 -6.10 -0.16
CA THR A 30 -11.70 -6.79 -0.91
C THR A 30 -11.32 -8.26 -1.09
N ARG A 31 -12.28 -9.16 -0.83
CA ARG A 31 -12.10 -10.60 -1.05
C ARG A 31 -12.97 -11.09 -2.20
N LYS A 32 -12.32 -11.60 -3.26
CA LYS A 32 -12.98 -12.32 -4.35
C LYS A 32 -12.60 -13.81 -4.31
N LYS A 33 -13.57 -14.68 -4.54
CA LYS A 33 -13.34 -16.13 -4.74
C LYS A 33 -13.52 -16.43 -6.22
N ILE A 34 -12.57 -17.14 -6.81
CA ILE A 34 -12.61 -17.59 -8.20
C ILE A 34 -12.39 -19.10 -8.17
N TYR A 35 -13.17 -19.83 -8.98
CA TYR A 35 -13.05 -21.28 -9.13
C TYR A 35 -12.60 -21.57 -10.56
N SER A 36 -11.68 -22.51 -10.71
CA SER A 36 -11.21 -22.99 -12.01
C SER A 36 -10.88 -24.48 -11.91
N PRO A 37 -11.27 -25.29 -12.90
CA PRO A 37 -10.92 -26.71 -12.93
C PRO A 37 -9.40 -26.94 -13.05
N LEU A 38 -8.65 -25.91 -13.44
CA LEU A 38 -7.18 -25.95 -13.54
C LEU A 38 -6.48 -25.87 -12.17
N ILE A 39 -7.21 -25.55 -11.10
CA ILE A 39 -6.66 -25.35 -9.76
C ILE A 39 -7.07 -26.50 -8.85
N SER A 40 -6.11 -27.38 -8.56
CA SER A 40 -6.33 -28.59 -7.76
C SER A 40 -6.36 -28.35 -6.24
N LYS A 41 -5.78 -27.25 -5.77
CA LYS A 41 -5.73 -26.88 -4.34
C LYS A 41 -6.09 -25.41 -4.17
N ARG A 42 -6.80 -25.11 -3.09
CA ARG A 42 -7.13 -23.73 -2.71
C ARG A 42 -5.84 -22.94 -2.51
N VAL A 43 -5.75 -21.79 -3.18
CA VAL A 43 -4.69 -20.80 -3.02
C VAL A 43 -5.31 -19.45 -2.68
N ARG A 44 -4.67 -18.70 -1.79
CA ARG A 44 -5.03 -17.33 -1.41
C ARG A 44 -3.92 -16.40 -1.84
N ILE A 45 -4.22 -15.56 -2.83
CA ILE A 45 -3.32 -14.53 -3.31
C ILE A 45 -3.73 -13.19 -2.70
N CYS A 46 -2.78 -12.47 -2.09
CA CYS A 46 -2.96 -11.07 -1.71
C CYS A 46 -2.42 -10.20 -2.84
N VAL A 47 -3.25 -9.32 -3.38
CA VAL A 47 -2.83 -8.33 -4.38
C VAL A 47 -2.72 -6.99 -3.67
N ILE A 48 -1.57 -6.34 -3.80
CA ILE A 48 -1.30 -5.01 -3.26
C ILE A 48 -0.80 -4.17 -4.43
N SER A 49 -1.59 -3.21 -4.89
CA SER A 49 -1.30 -2.42 -6.09
C SER A 49 -1.49 -0.92 -5.82
N ASP A 50 -0.97 -0.09 -6.73
CA ASP A 50 -1.26 1.35 -6.81
C ASP A 50 -0.98 2.10 -5.49
N LEU A 51 0.07 1.68 -4.78
CA LEU A 51 0.46 2.35 -3.53
C LEU A 51 1.07 3.73 -3.81
N HIS A 52 1.73 3.94 -4.95
CA HIS A 52 2.41 5.20 -5.30
C HIS A 52 3.25 5.79 -4.14
N SER A 53 3.98 4.93 -3.44
CA SER A 53 4.80 5.26 -2.27
C SER A 53 4.02 5.87 -1.09
N GLN A 54 2.71 5.64 -1.03
CA GLN A 54 1.86 6.08 0.05
C GLN A 54 1.95 5.11 1.23
N SER A 55 2.26 5.65 2.41
CA SER A 55 2.29 4.88 3.64
C SER A 55 0.93 4.85 4.36
N PHE A 56 0.54 3.68 4.87
CA PHE A 56 -0.69 3.48 5.63
C PHE A 56 -0.39 3.17 7.10
N GLY A 57 -0.31 4.24 7.88
CA GLY A 57 0.21 4.19 9.25
C GLY A 57 1.74 4.15 9.26
N LYS A 58 2.33 4.30 10.44
CA LYS A 58 3.78 4.23 10.60
C LYS A 58 4.31 2.88 10.12
N ASP A 59 5.35 2.91 9.29
CA ASP A 59 6.02 1.72 8.73
C ASP A 59 5.06 0.74 8.03
N ASN A 60 3.98 1.26 7.41
CA ASN A 60 2.92 0.49 6.76
C ASN A 60 2.24 -0.58 7.65
N VAL A 61 2.25 -0.38 8.97
CA VAL A 61 1.69 -1.35 9.95
C VAL A 61 0.24 -1.76 9.66
N ARG A 62 -0.57 -0.88 9.05
CA ARG A 62 -1.96 -1.20 8.72
C ARG A 62 -2.04 -2.22 7.59
N ILE A 63 -1.21 -2.10 6.56
CA ILE A 63 -1.11 -3.09 5.47
C ILE A 63 -0.61 -4.41 6.04
N ILE A 64 0.50 -4.38 6.77
CA ILE A 64 1.13 -5.58 7.34
C ILE A 64 0.14 -6.36 8.20
N ARG A 65 -0.58 -5.69 9.10
CA ARG A 65 -1.60 -6.31 9.94
C ARG A 65 -2.73 -6.93 9.12
N MET A 66 -3.18 -6.25 8.06
CA MET A 66 -4.26 -6.71 7.19
C MET A 66 -3.85 -7.96 6.40
N VAL A 67 -2.65 -7.96 5.83
CA VAL A 67 -2.06 -9.11 5.13
C VAL A 67 -1.92 -10.30 6.08
N ASN A 68 -1.29 -10.10 7.24
CA ASN A 68 -1.07 -11.15 8.23
C ASN A 68 -2.38 -11.73 8.78
N LYS A 69 -3.40 -10.89 9.01
CA LYS A 69 -4.76 -11.34 9.39
C LYS A 69 -5.35 -12.28 8.35
N HIS A 70 -5.05 -12.05 7.07
CA HIS A 70 -5.58 -12.84 5.98
C HIS A 70 -4.72 -14.02 5.56
N LYS A 71 -3.49 -14.19 6.09
CA LYS A 71 -2.62 -15.36 5.87
C LYS A 71 -2.63 -15.83 4.39
N PRO A 72 -2.14 -15.01 3.45
CA PRO A 72 -2.04 -15.42 2.05
C PRO A 72 -0.98 -16.51 1.87
N ASP A 73 -1.07 -17.22 0.75
CA ASP A 73 -0.06 -18.17 0.28
C ASP A 73 0.96 -17.47 -0.65
N LEU A 74 0.58 -16.33 -1.23
CA LEU A 74 1.39 -15.51 -2.14
C LEU A 74 0.97 -14.05 -2.05
N ILE A 75 1.92 -13.13 -2.13
CA ILE A 75 1.68 -11.70 -2.30
C ILE A 75 2.15 -11.27 -3.69
N VAL A 76 1.30 -10.54 -4.40
CA VAL A 76 1.61 -9.99 -5.73
C VAL A 76 1.48 -8.48 -5.68
N PHE A 77 2.52 -7.81 -6.14
CA PHE A 77 2.59 -6.37 -6.41
C PHE A 77 2.57 -6.17 -7.93
N PRO A 78 1.38 -5.97 -8.55
CA PRO A 78 1.25 -5.94 -10.00
C PRO A 78 1.63 -4.59 -10.63
N GLY A 79 2.25 -3.69 -9.88
CA GLY A 79 2.74 -2.39 -10.34
C GLY A 79 2.21 -1.21 -9.54
N ASP A 80 2.73 -0.03 -9.93
CA ASP A 80 2.42 1.28 -9.40
C ASP A 80 2.66 1.38 -7.89
N ILE A 81 3.77 0.79 -7.45
CA ILE A 81 4.19 0.78 -6.04
C ILE A 81 5.00 2.02 -5.69
N PHE A 82 5.85 2.46 -6.61
CA PHE A 82 6.80 3.55 -6.45
C PHE A 82 6.38 4.79 -7.23
N THR A 83 6.91 5.95 -6.83
CA THR A 83 6.79 7.19 -7.58
C THR A 83 8.09 8.01 -7.46
N PRO A 84 8.48 8.81 -8.47
CA PRO A 84 9.78 9.51 -8.48
C PRO A 84 10.02 10.46 -7.29
N ARG A 85 8.96 10.94 -6.62
CA ARG A 85 9.02 11.89 -5.50
C ARG A 85 8.41 11.32 -4.21
N GLY A 86 8.29 10.01 -4.11
CA GLY A 86 7.65 9.32 -3.00
C GLY A 86 8.63 8.73 -1.99
N ASP A 87 8.10 8.29 -0.86
CA ASP A 87 8.83 7.54 0.16
C ASP A 87 8.97 6.06 -0.26
N ASN A 88 9.85 5.82 -1.24
CA ASN A 88 10.08 4.49 -1.80
C ASN A 88 10.76 3.53 -0.82
N GLU A 89 11.54 4.06 0.13
CA GLU A 89 12.16 3.26 1.18
C GLU A 89 11.10 2.62 2.08
N SER A 90 10.01 3.32 2.38
CA SER A 90 8.88 2.73 3.13
C SER A 90 8.20 1.58 2.37
N MET A 91 8.24 1.59 1.03
CA MET A 91 7.69 0.50 0.21
C MET A 91 8.60 -0.73 0.22
N LEU A 92 9.93 -0.52 0.15
CA LEU A 92 10.89 -1.61 0.33
C LEU A 92 10.79 -2.21 1.74
N ALA A 93 10.67 -1.36 2.77
CA ALA A 93 10.47 -1.81 4.14
C ALA A 93 9.15 -2.60 4.32
N LEU A 94 8.07 -2.21 3.63
CA LEU A 94 6.83 -2.98 3.59
C LEU A 94 7.04 -4.36 2.98
N MET A 95 7.73 -4.45 1.84
CA MET A 95 8.02 -5.75 1.21
C MET A 95 8.88 -6.64 2.12
N HIS A 96 9.88 -6.05 2.78
CA HIS A 96 10.73 -6.74 3.75
C HIS A 96 9.94 -7.24 4.97
N ALA A 97 9.05 -6.42 5.54
CA ALA A 97 8.22 -6.81 6.68
C ALA A 97 7.25 -7.96 6.36
N LEU A 98 6.98 -8.20 5.08
CA LEU A 98 6.15 -9.29 4.58
C LEU A 98 6.98 -10.51 4.12
N ASN A 99 8.24 -10.61 4.58
CA ASN A 99 9.19 -11.62 4.12
C ASN A 99 8.79 -13.08 4.36
N ALA A 100 7.87 -13.31 5.31
CA ALA A 100 7.33 -14.63 5.62
C ALA A 100 6.47 -15.25 4.49
N TYR A 101 6.06 -14.45 3.49
CA TYR A 101 5.28 -14.91 2.34
C TYR A 101 6.11 -14.86 1.07
N PRO A 102 5.92 -15.76 0.09
CA PRO A 102 6.41 -15.54 -1.27
C PRO A 102 5.87 -14.22 -1.82
N ARG A 103 6.74 -13.44 -2.48
CA ARG A 103 6.44 -12.10 -3.00
C ARG A 103 6.83 -12.01 -4.47
N VAL A 104 5.93 -11.52 -5.30
CA VAL A 104 6.17 -11.25 -6.72
C VAL A 104 5.91 -9.77 -6.99
N TYR A 105 6.79 -9.13 -7.73
CA TYR A 105 6.65 -7.76 -8.20
C TYR A 105 6.73 -7.70 -9.73
N ILE A 106 5.88 -6.86 -10.32
CA ILE A 106 5.85 -6.50 -11.74
C ILE A 106 5.83 -4.97 -11.78
N SER A 107 6.59 -4.34 -12.69
CA SER A 107 6.58 -2.89 -12.81
C SER A 107 5.28 -2.38 -13.47
N GLY A 108 4.74 -1.30 -12.90
CA GLY A 108 3.69 -0.49 -13.48
C GLY A 108 4.24 0.78 -14.14
N ASN A 109 3.37 1.55 -14.79
CA ASN A 109 3.78 2.75 -15.51
C ASN A 109 4.37 3.83 -14.59
N HIS A 110 3.89 3.96 -13.34
CA HIS A 110 4.47 4.91 -12.39
C HIS A 110 5.85 4.46 -11.90
N ASP A 111 6.07 3.15 -11.79
CA ASP A 111 7.38 2.59 -11.41
C ASP A 111 8.42 2.90 -12.50
N GLU A 112 8.05 2.73 -13.76
CA GLU A 112 8.92 2.99 -14.92
C GLU A 112 9.35 4.47 -15.03
N MET A 113 8.59 5.40 -14.45
CA MET A 113 8.97 6.81 -14.39
C MET A 113 10.26 7.05 -13.58
N LEU A 114 10.65 6.11 -12.72
CA LEU A 114 11.89 6.19 -11.95
C LEU A 114 13.14 5.94 -12.80
N LYS A 115 12.99 5.36 -14.00
CA LYS A 115 14.09 5.08 -14.93
C LYS A 115 15.21 4.28 -14.25
N GLU A 116 16.44 4.77 -14.29
CA GLU A 116 17.62 4.09 -13.70
C GLU A 116 17.45 3.78 -12.21
N LYS A 117 16.75 4.62 -11.44
CA LYS A 117 16.51 4.37 -10.01
C LYS A 117 15.64 3.14 -9.75
N LEU A 118 14.81 2.73 -10.71
CA LEU A 118 14.03 1.51 -10.57
C LEU A 118 14.94 0.28 -10.46
N ASN A 119 16.10 0.29 -11.16
CA ASN A 119 17.04 -0.82 -11.11
C ASN A 119 17.62 -1.03 -9.70
N ASP A 120 17.88 0.05 -8.97
CA ASP A 120 18.36 -0.02 -7.58
C ASP A 120 17.32 -0.72 -6.69
N TYR A 121 16.04 -0.39 -6.88
CA TYR A 121 14.94 -1.03 -6.15
C TYR A 121 14.73 -2.48 -6.58
N VAL A 122 14.89 -2.80 -7.86
CA VAL A 122 14.84 -4.18 -8.34
C VAL A 122 15.95 -5.03 -7.71
N ILE A 123 17.16 -4.49 -7.59
CA ILE A 123 18.27 -5.17 -6.91
C ILE A 123 17.93 -5.38 -5.44
N ALA A 124 17.45 -4.35 -4.74
CA ALA A 124 17.04 -4.45 -3.34
C ALA A 124 15.93 -5.50 -3.13
N MET A 125 14.87 -5.44 -3.95
CA MET A 125 13.76 -6.40 -3.94
C MET A 125 14.25 -7.84 -4.14
N ARG A 126 15.10 -8.08 -5.15
CA ARG A 126 15.67 -9.41 -5.40
C ARG A 126 16.54 -9.89 -4.25
N SER A 127 17.34 -9.01 -3.65
CA SER A 127 18.17 -9.35 -2.48
C SER A 127 17.34 -9.74 -1.25
N ASP A 128 16.11 -9.21 -1.16
CA ASP A 128 15.13 -9.55 -0.11
C ASP A 128 14.28 -10.79 -0.44
N GLY A 129 14.51 -11.43 -1.60
CA GLY A 129 13.76 -12.62 -2.04
C GLY A 129 12.42 -12.33 -2.69
N VAL A 130 12.18 -11.10 -3.14
CA VAL A 130 11.06 -10.76 -4.03
C VAL A 130 11.40 -11.22 -5.45
N GLN A 131 10.52 -12.00 -6.06
CA GLN A 131 10.63 -12.36 -7.47
C GLN A 131 10.17 -11.17 -8.32
N VAL A 132 11.09 -10.55 -9.05
CA VAL A 132 10.80 -9.48 -10.00
C VAL A 132 10.69 -10.08 -11.41
N LEU A 133 9.50 -9.93 -12.02
CA LEU A 133 9.17 -10.42 -13.37
C LEU A 133 9.30 -9.34 -14.43
#